data_AF-A0A2W4UPC5-F1
#
_entry.id   AF-A0A2W4UPC5-F1
#
_cell.length_a   1.000
_cell.length_b   1.000
_cell.length_c   1.000
_cell.angle_alpha   90.00
_cell.angle_beta   90.00
_cell.angle_gamma   90.00
#
_symmetry.space_group_name_H-M   'P 1'
#
loop_
_entity.id
_entity.type
_entity.pdbx_description
1 polymer ?
#
loop_
_entity_poly.entity_id
_entity_poly.type
_entity_poly.pdbx_seq_one_letter_code
_entity_poly.pdbx_strand_id
1 'polypeptide(L)'
;MQKKYNSWQSPKILLPALSVSIAVVIQCLYIYTATKREFTSLENALIQSFSLVAGLGGSYVFGKHSAKDAAMDMMRPHARSAFRRSLALYSSLSRVAVEIEKARNPEEFQSDEITLAKLEAIVIEQISTAGDALDDWSDLVPEEIEEVRNQLAARGNGESINA
;
A
#
# COMPACT_ATOMS: atom_id res chain seq x y z
N MET A 1 -18.33 -2.88 16.96
CA MET A 1 -17.03 -3.25 17.56
C MET A 1 -15.97 -3.25 16.45
N GLN A 2 -15.28 -2.13 16.26
CA GLN A 2 -14.20 -2.00 15.27
C GLN A 2 -12.97 -2.75 15.79
N LYS A 3 -12.64 -3.89 15.15
CA LYS A 3 -11.33 -4.53 15.34
C LYS A 3 -10.28 -3.57 14.80
N LYS A 4 -9.57 -2.93 15.73
CA LYS A 4 -8.41 -2.07 15.53
C LYS A 4 -7.32 -2.90 14.84
N TYR A 5 -7.27 -2.86 13.51
CA TYR A 5 -6.23 -3.49 12.70
C TYR A 5 -4.94 -2.67 12.87
N ASN A 6 -4.18 -2.98 13.92
CA ASN A 6 -2.88 -2.37 14.19
C ASN A 6 -1.76 -3.44 14.27
N SER A 7 -1.77 -4.41 13.35
CA SER A 7 -0.80 -5.51 13.33
C SER A 7 0.24 -5.42 12.20
N TRP A 8 0.24 -4.36 11.37
CA TRP A 8 1.18 -4.21 10.25
C TRP A 8 2.32 -3.20 10.47
N GLN A 9 2.37 -2.52 11.63
CA GLN A 9 3.44 -1.55 11.95
C GLN A 9 4.51 -2.07 12.94
N SER A 10 4.32 -3.22 13.57
CA SER A 10 5.06 -3.58 14.79
C SER A 10 6.48 -4.16 14.60
N PRO A 11 6.87 -4.88 13.54
CA PRO A 11 8.24 -5.43 13.49
C PRO A 11 9.29 -4.45 12.93
N LYS A 12 8.90 -3.43 12.16
CA LYS A 12 9.86 -2.56 11.44
C LYS A 12 10.39 -1.38 12.27
N ILE A 13 9.60 -0.89 13.23
CA ILE A 13 10.02 0.18 14.16
C ILE A 13 10.76 -0.39 15.38
N LEU A 14 10.50 -1.67 15.72
CA LEU A 14 11.14 -2.35 16.86
C LEU A 14 12.66 -2.43 16.71
N LEU A 15 13.18 -2.77 15.52
CA LEU A 15 14.62 -2.88 15.27
C LEU A 15 15.39 -1.57 15.52
N PRO A 16 15.03 -0.42 14.92
CA PRO A 16 15.71 0.85 15.19
C PRO A 16 15.46 1.37 16.61
N ALA A 17 14.27 1.15 17.17
CA ALA A 17 14.01 1.53 18.57
C ALA A 17 14.86 0.71 19.55
N LEU A 18 15.03 -0.58 19.29
CA LEU A 18 15.87 -1.48 20.08
C LEU A 18 17.35 -1.11 19.93
N SER A 19 17.83 -0.77 18.73
CA SER A 19 19.23 -0.37 18.53
C SER A 19 19.55 0.95 19.23
N VAL A 20 18.66 1.94 19.17
CA VAL A 20 18.80 3.19 19.94
C VAL A 20 18.78 2.91 21.45
N SER A 21 17.87 2.04 21.91
CA SER A 21 17.80 1.67 23.34
C SER A 21 19.07 0.96 23.82
N ILE A 22 19.63 0.04 23.03
CA ILE A 22 20.90 -0.63 23.32
C ILE A 22 22.05 0.39 23.36
N ALA A 23 22.09 1.33 22.40
CA ALA A 23 23.11 2.39 22.40
C ALA A 23 23.04 3.27 23.65
N VAL A 24 21.83 3.64 24.10
CA VAL A 24 21.63 4.38 25.35
C VAL A 24 22.11 3.59 26.57
N VAL A 25 21.79 2.29 26.64
CA VAL A 25 22.25 1.42 27.73
C VAL A 25 23.78 1.31 27.76
N ILE A 26 24.42 1.12 26.60
CA ILE A 26 25.89 1.09 26.49
C ILE A 26 26.49 2.42 26.96
N GLN A 27 25.89 3.56 26.58
CA GLN A 27 26.33 4.88 27.01
C GLN A 27 26.20 5.07 28.54
N CYS A 28 25.12 4.59 29.14
CA CYS A 28 24.94 4.62 30.61
C CYS A 28 25.98 3.74 31.33
N LEU A 29 26.26 2.54 30.81
CA LEU A 29 27.30 1.66 31.35
C LEU A 29 28.68 2.29 31.24
N TYR A 30 28.97 2.99 30.14
CA TYR A 30 30.21 3.73 29.97
C TYR A 30 30.37 4.81 31.05
N ILE A 31 29.37 5.67 31.24
CA ILE A 31 29.39 6.73 32.26
C ILE A 31 29.60 6.13 33.66
N TYR A 32 28.96 5.00 33.96
CA TYR A 32 29.14 4.29 35.21
C TYR A 32 30.58 3.78 35.40
N THR A 33 31.17 3.18 34.36
CA THR A 33 32.57 2.73 34.41
C THR A 33 33.57 3.88 34.50
N ALA A 34 33.27 5.03 33.87
CA ALA A 34 34.09 6.25 33.93
C ALA A 34 34.22 6.78 35.37
N THR A 35 33.20 6.56 36.20
CA THR A 35 33.21 6.99 37.60
C THR A 35 34.17 6.15 38.45
N LYS A 36 34.54 4.94 38.01
CA LYS A 36 35.40 4.02 38.75
C LYS A 36 36.86 4.03 38.32
N ARG A 37 37.17 4.50 37.11
CA ARG A 37 38.53 4.55 36.56
C ARG A 37 38.65 5.67 35.53
N GLU A 38 39.74 6.43 35.60
CA GLU A 38 40.07 7.41 34.56
C GLU A 38 40.42 6.69 33.26
N PHE A 39 39.67 7.01 32.19
CA PHE A 39 39.96 6.53 30.85
C PHE A 39 41.18 7.23 30.29
N THR A 40 41.98 6.48 29.54
CA THR A 40 43.06 7.07 28.75
C THR A 40 42.47 7.93 27.63
N SER A 41 43.19 8.96 27.19
CA SER A 41 42.76 9.84 26.10
C SER A 41 42.36 9.08 24.83
N LEU A 42 43.03 7.94 24.56
CA LEU A 42 42.77 7.08 23.41
C LEU A 42 41.44 6.30 23.54
N GLU A 43 41.13 5.75 24.72
CA GLU A 43 39.86 5.07 24.98
C GLU A 43 38.67 6.02 24.79
N ASN A 44 38.80 7.26 25.29
CA ASN A 44 37.75 8.26 25.16
C ASN A 44 37.51 8.68 23.69
N ALA A 45 38.58 8.91 22.93
CA ALA A 45 38.49 9.26 21.51
C ALA A 45 37.85 8.14 20.68
N LEU A 46 38.21 6.88 20.97
CA LEU A 46 37.66 5.71 20.29
C LEU A 46 36.16 5.56 20.56
N ILE A 47 35.73 5.71 21.81
CA ILE A 47 34.31 5.64 22.18
C ILE A 47 33.51 6.78 21.53
N GLN A 48 34.05 8.01 21.55
CA GLN A 48 33.39 9.13 20.89
C GLN A 48 33.25 8.93 19.37
N SER A 49 34.27 8.36 18.73
CA SER A 49 34.22 8.00 17.31
C SER A 49 33.14 6.95 17.02
N PHE A 50 33.07 5.89 17.83
CA PHE A 50 32.02 4.87 17.70
C PHE A 50 30.62 5.42 17.94
N SER A 51 30.43 6.25 18.97
CA SER A 51 29.15 6.91 19.24
C SER A 51 28.73 7.83 18.09
N LEU A 52 29.67 8.55 17.48
CA LEU A 52 29.40 9.38 16.31
C LEU A 52 28.95 8.54 15.11
N VAL A 53 29.70 7.48 14.77
CA VAL A 53 29.36 6.58 13.66
C VAL A 53 28.02 5.90 13.89
N ALA A 54 27.76 5.41 15.11
CA ALA A 54 26.50 4.79 15.47
C ALA A 54 25.33 5.79 15.41
N GLY A 55 25.52 7.02 15.89
CA GLY A 55 24.52 8.08 15.84
C GLY A 55 24.19 8.50 14.41
N LEU A 56 25.21 8.67 13.56
CA LEU A 56 25.02 8.95 12.13
C LEU A 56 24.31 7.81 11.42
N GLY A 57 24.71 6.56 11.67
CA GLY A 57 24.07 5.38 11.10
C GLY A 57 22.59 5.25 11.51
N GLY A 58 22.30 5.42 12.80
CA GLY A 58 20.94 5.40 13.32
C GLY A 58 20.06 6.50 12.73
N SER A 59 20.59 7.74 12.67
CA SER A 59 19.90 8.88 12.07
C SER A 59 19.58 8.66 10.59
N TYR A 60 20.53 8.10 9.82
CA TYR A 60 20.32 7.81 8.40
C TYR A 60 19.21 6.77 8.17
N VAL A 61 19.24 5.65 8.91
CA VAL A 61 18.22 4.60 8.77
C VAL A 61 16.84 5.11 9.18
N PHE A 62 16.77 5.83 10.30
CA PHE A 62 15.53 6.42 10.78
C PHE A 62 14.99 7.48 9.79
N GLY A 63 15.86 8.35 9.29
CA GLY A 63 15.51 9.38 8.31
C GLY A 63 14.97 8.78 7.01
N LYS A 64 15.58 7.70 6.50
CA LYS A 64 15.10 6.99 5.31
C LYS A 64 13.70 6.41 5.52
N HIS A 65 13.43 5.82 6.68
CA HIS A 65 12.10 5.30 7.01
C HIS A 65 11.07 6.41 7.13
N SER A 66 11.37 7.47 7.88
CA SER A 66 10.51 8.63 8.05
C SER A 66 10.16 9.30 6.71
N ALA A 67 11.15 9.47 5.84
CA ALA A 67 10.94 10.04 4.50
C ALA A 67 10.04 9.16 3.64
N LYS A 68 10.17 7.83 3.70
CA LYS A 68 9.31 6.90 2.96
C LYS A 68 7.87 6.96 3.46
N ASP A 69 7.67 6.96 4.78
CA ASP A 69 6.33 7.01 5.37
C ASP A 69 5.65 8.35 5.07
N ALA A 70 6.39 9.47 5.19
CA ALA A 70 5.90 10.78 4.81
C ALA A 70 5.53 10.85 3.31
N ALA A 71 6.36 10.28 2.43
CA ALA A 71 6.07 10.20 1.01
C ALA A 71 4.79 9.38 0.73
N MET A 72 4.63 8.25 1.42
CA MET A 72 3.41 7.43 1.30
C MET A 72 2.16 8.19 1.75
N ASP A 73 2.21 8.89 2.89
CA ASP A 73 1.07 9.66 3.39
C ASP A 73 0.71 10.83 2.46
N MET A 74 1.71 11.46 1.85
CA MET A 74 1.49 12.49 0.82
C MET A 74 0.88 11.90 -0.46
N MET A 75 1.31 10.70 -0.88
CA MET A 75 0.81 10.05 -2.10
C MET A 75 -0.58 9.43 -1.93
N ARG A 76 -0.92 8.94 -0.74
CA ARG A 76 -2.18 8.25 -0.43
C ARG A 76 -3.45 8.99 -0.92
N PRO A 77 -3.67 10.29 -0.67
CA PRO A 77 -4.86 10.97 -1.18
C PRO A 77 -4.93 11.02 -2.72
N HIS A 78 -3.78 11.18 -3.39
CA HIS A 78 -3.70 11.15 -4.85
C HIS A 78 -3.98 9.75 -5.40
N ALA A 79 -3.42 8.71 -4.75
CA ALA A 79 -3.69 7.32 -5.10
C ALA A 79 -5.18 6.97 -4.95
N ARG A 80 -5.84 7.40 -3.85
CA ARG A 80 -7.29 7.21 -3.67
C ARG A 80 -8.11 7.88 -4.77
N SER A 81 -7.78 9.11 -5.14
CA SER A 81 -8.45 9.83 -6.24
C SER A 81 -8.27 9.12 -7.59
N ALA A 82 -7.08 8.61 -7.87
CA ALA A 82 -6.78 7.87 -9.09
C ALA A 82 -7.54 6.53 -9.12
N PHE A 83 -7.49 5.76 -8.03
CA PHE A 83 -8.22 4.50 -7.88
C PHE A 83 -9.71 4.66 -8.15
N ARG A 84 -10.36 5.67 -7.54
CA ARG A 84 -11.80 5.93 -7.76
C ARG A 84 -12.12 6.24 -9.23
N ARG A 85 -11.22 6.92 -9.94
CA ARG A 85 -11.35 7.17 -11.38
C ARG A 85 -11.23 5.88 -12.19
N SER A 86 -10.23 5.04 -11.90
CA SER A 86 -10.06 3.75 -12.56
C SER A 86 -11.27 2.84 -12.34
N LEU A 87 -11.82 2.81 -11.12
CA LEU A 87 -13.03 2.07 -10.81
C LEU A 87 -14.26 2.58 -11.58
N ALA A 88 -14.41 3.90 -11.72
CA ALA A 88 -15.48 4.49 -12.52
C ALA A 88 -15.36 4.12 -14.01
N LEU A 89 -14.15 4.13 -14.55
CA LEU A 89 -13.87 3.69 -15.92
C LEU A 89 -14.23 2.22 -16.11
N TYR A 90 -13.73 1.34 -15.23
CA TYR A 90 -14.09 -0.09 -15.23
C TYR A 90 -15.61 -0.31 -15.20
N SER A 91 -16.34 0.40 -14.33
CA SER A 91 -17.80 0.31 -14.25
C SER A 91 -18.50 0.79 -15.52
N SER A 92 -17.98 1.83 -16.18
CA SER A 92 -18.53 2.33 -17.45
C SER A 92 -18.31 1.33 -18.59
N LEU A 93 -17.12 0.75 -18.70
CA LEU A 93 -16.78 -0.25 -19.71
C LEU A 93 -17.61 -1.52 -19.54
N SER A 94 -17.78 -2.00 -18.30
CA SER A 94 -18.65 -3.14 -18.00
C SER A 94 -20.10 -2.90 -18.44
N ARG A 95 -20.64 -1.68 -18.27
CA ARG A 95 -21.97 -1.35 -18.79
C ARG A 95 -22.03 -1.36 -20.31
N VAL A 96 -21.00 -0.82 -20.97
CA VAL A 96 -20.91 -0.85 -22.44
C VAL A 96 -20.88 -2.29 -22.95
N ALA A 97 -20.13 -3.20 -22.30
CA ALA A 97 -20.13 -4.61 -22.65
C ALA A 97 -21.53 -5.23 -22.61
N VAL A 98 -22.29 -4.95 -21.54
CA VAL A 98 -23.67 -5.44 -21.38
C VAL A 98 -24.61 -4.88 -22.46
N GLU A 99 -24.48 -3.60 -22.83
CA GLU A 99 -25.30 -3.01 -23.89
C GLU A 99 -24.94 -3.55 -25.29
N ILE A 100 -23.66 -3.85 -25.54
CA ILE A 100 -23.22 -4.54 -26.78
C ILE A 100 -23.83 -5.95 -26.84
N GLU A 101 -23.79 -6.69 -25.73
CA GLU A 101 -24.39 -8.03 -25.61
C GLU A 101 -25.90 -7.99 -25.88
N LYS A 102 -26.63 -6.99 -25.32
CA LYS A 102 -28.07 -6.80 -25.59
C LYS A 102 -28.37 -6.39 -27.02
N ALA A 103 -27.51 -5.59 -27.65
CA ALA A 103 -27.69 -5.13 -29.02
C ALA A 103 -27.46 -6.26 -30.04
N ARG A 104 -26.87 -7.38 -29.62
CA ARG A 104 -26.70 -8.59 -30.42
C ARG A 104 -28.04 -9.32 -30.59
N ASN A 105 -28.95 -8.73 -31.36
CA ASN A 105 -30.19 -9.36 -31.78
C ASN A 105 -29.91 -10.35 -32.93
N PRO A 106 -30.24 -11.65 -32.78
CA PRO A 106 -29.91 -12.67 -33.78
C PRO A 106 -30.72 -12.57 -35.08
N GLU A 107 -31.78 -11.76 -35.14
CA GLU A 107 -32.73 -11.77 -36.26
C GLU A 107 -32.59 -10.61 -37.28
N GLU A 108 -31.82 -9.54 -37.00
CA GLU A 108 -31.99 -8.28 -37.77
C GLU A 108 -30.72 -7.69 -38.45
N PHE A 109 -29.49 -8.14 -38.14
CA PHE A 109 -28.28 -7.47 -38.67
C PHE A 109 -27.11 -8.40 -39.02
N GLN A 110 -27.05 -8.89 -40.27
CA GLN A 110 -25.87 -9.65 -40.76
C GLN A 110 -24.64 -8.74 -41.04
N SER A 111 -24.82 -7.45 -41.33
CA SER A 111 -23.69 -6.53 -41.62
C SER A 111 -23.03 -5.98 -40.36
N ASP A 112 -23.78 -5.85 -39.26
CA ASP A 112 -23.31 -5.13 -38.06
C ASP A 112 -22.80 -6.08 -36.98
N GLU A 113 -23.04 -7.39 -37.12
CA GLU A 113 -22.58 -8.43 -36.20
C GLU A 113 -21.05 -8.48 -36.08
N ILE A 114 -20.33 -8.32 -37.20
CA ILE A 114 -18.85 -8.29 -37.20
C ILE A 114 -18.33 -7.05 -36.45
N THR A 115 -19.01 -5.91 -36.58
CA THR A 115 -18.64 -4.66 -35.90
C THR A 115 -18.93 -4.74 -34.41
N LEU A 116 -20.09 -5.27 -34.03
CA LEU A 116 -20.47 -5.51 -32.63
C LEU A 116 -19.51 -6.50 -31.95
N ALA A 117 -19.18 -7.61 -32.59
CA ALA A 117 -18.23 -8.58 -32.05
C ALA A 117 -16.82 -7.99 -31.84
N LYS A 118 -16.37 -7.11 -32.74
CA LYS A 118 -15.09 -6.38 -32.58
C LYS A 118 -15.15 -5.40 -31.41
N LEU A 119 -16.25 -4.65 -31.27
CA LEU A 119 -16.44 -3.73 -30.15
C LEU A 119 -16.50 -4.49 -28.81
N GLU A 120 -17.20 -5.62 -28.77
CA GLU A 120 -17.27 -6.51 -27.60
C GLU A 120 -15.87 -6.99 -27.19
N ALA A 121 -15.09 -7.52 -28.15
CA ALA A 121 -13.73 -7.99 -27.90
C ALA A 121 -12.82 -6.87 -27.34
N ILE A 122 -12.88 -5.67 -27.92
CA ILE A 122 -12.12 -4.51 -27.44
C ILE A 122 -12.54 -4.16 -26.01
N VAL A 123 -13.84 -4.10 -25.73
CA VAL A 123 -14.33 -3.72 -24.39
C VAL A 123 -13.96 -4.77 -23.35
N ILE A 124 -14.05 -6.07 -23.68
CA ILE A 124 -13.61 -7.16 -22.78
C ILE A 124 -12.11 -7.04 -22.47
N GLU A 125 -11.27 -6.78 -23.49
CA GLU A 125 -9.83 -6.57 -23.29
C GLU A 125 -9.56 -5.35 -22.39
N GLN A 126 -10.28 -4.25 -22.57
CA GLN A 126 -10.15 -3.05 -21.73
C GLN A 126 -10.64 -3.29 -20.29
N ILE A 127 -11.70 -4.08 -20.09
CA ILE A 127 -12.17 -4.49 -18.77
C ILE A 127 -11.12 -5.34 -18.07
N SER A 128 -10.52 -6.30 -18.78
CA SER A 128 -9.44 -7.15 -18.24
C SER A 128 -8.24 -6.29 -17.82
N THR A 129 -7.80 -5.39 -18.70
CA THR A 129 -6.67 -4.48 -18.43
C THR A 129 -6.96 -3.56 -17.24
N ALA A 130 -8.19 -3.03 -17.16
CA ALA A 130 -8.60 -2.20 -16.03
C ALA A 130 -8.72 -3.01 -14.74
N GLY A 131 -9.13 -4.28 -14.80
CA GLY A 131 -9.14 -5.21 -13.68
C GLY A 131 -7.74 -5.50 -13.14
N ASP A 132 -6.78 -5.83 -14.02
CA ASP A 132 -5.38 -6.03 -13.65
C ASP A 132 -4.80 -4.76 -13.01
N ALA A 133 -5.07 -3.60 -13.62
CA ALA A 133 -4.67 -2.31 -13.07
C ALA A 133 -5.33 -2.01 -11.72
N LEU A 134 -6.49 -2.59 -11.38
CA LEU A 134 -7.13 -2.45 -10.07
C LEU A 134 -6.38 -3.24 -8.99
N ASP A 135 -5.80 -4.39 -9.32
CA ASP A 135 -5.04 -5.21 -8.37
C ASP A 135 -3.70 -4.56 -7.97
N ASP A 136 -3.07 -3.81 -8.89
CA ASP A 136 -1.87 -3.01 -8.60
C ASP A 136 -2.09 -1.96 -7.50
N TRP A 137 -3.34 -1.53 -7.29
CA TRP A 137 -3.65 -0.56 -6.22
C TRP A 137 -3.70 -1.19 -4.82
N SER A 138 -3.68 -2.52 -4.69
CA SER A 138 -3.72 -3.22 -3.40
C SER A 138 -2.56 -2.86 -2.47
N ASP A 139 -1.41 -2.53 -3.04
CA ASP A 139 -0.23 -2.10 -2.31
C ASP A 139 -0.32 -0.64 -1.83
N LEU A 140 -1.11 0.21 -2.51
CA LEU A 140 -1.15 1.66 -2.28
C LEU A 140 -2.39 2.10 -1.48
N VAL A 141 -3.54 1.50 -1.74
CA VAL A 141 -4.84 1.86 -1.15
C VAL A 141 -5.66 0.62 -0.75
N PRO A 142 -5.12 -0.25 0.13
CA PRO A 142 -5.78 -1.51 0.50
C PRO A 142 -7.18 -1.29 1.10
N GLU A 143 -7.36 -0.21 1.86
CA GLU A 143 -8.62 0.15 2.52
C GLU A 143 -9.77 0.39 1.52
N GLU A 144 -9.50 1.07 0.39
CA GLU A 144 -10.52 1.36 -0.62
C GLU A 144 -10.88 0.09 -1.40
N ILE A 145 -9.90 -0.79 -1.67
CA ILE A 145 -10.15 -2.08 -2.32
C ILE A 145 -11.00 -2.98 -1.43
N GLU A 146 -10.70 -3.03 -0.13
CA GLU A 146 -11.49 -3.80 0.83
C GLU A 146 -12.92 -3.26 0.91
N GLU A 147 -13.11 -1.93 0.89
CA GLU A 147 -14.43 -1.32 0.81
C GLU A 147 -15.19 -1.76 -0.45
N VAL A 148 -14.56 -1.70 -1.62
CA VAL A 148 -15.18 -2.15 -2.89
C VAL A 148 -15.53 -3.64 -2.85
N ARG A 149 -14.62 -4.49 -2.35
CA ARG A 149 -14.88 -5.93 -2.19
C ARG A 149 -16.06 -6.19 -1.27
N ASN A 150 -16.16 -5.45 -0.16
CA ASN A 150 -17.29 -5.54 0.76
C ASN A 150 -18.60 -5.09 0.11
N GLN A 151 -18.58 -4.02 -0.68
CA GLN A 151 -19.76 -3.56 -1.43
C GLN A 151 -20.22 -4.59 -2.47
N LEU A 152 -19.29 -5.22 -3.19
CA LEU A 152 -19.60 -6.28 -4.17
C LEU A 152 -20.16 -7.53 -3.48
N ALA A 153 -19.57 -7.96 -2.37
CA ALA A 153 -20.06 -9.09 -1.57
C ALA A 153 -21.48 -8.81 -1.02
N ALA A 154 -21.74 -7.59 -0.57
CA ALA A 154 -23.07 -7.18 -0.10
C ALA A 154 -24.13 -7.20 -1.22
N ARG A 155 -23.75 -6.86 -2.45
CA ARG A 155 -24.64 -6.95 -3.62
C ARG A 155 -24.92 -8.41 -4.00
N GLY A 156 -23.90 -9.26 -4.06
CA GLY A 156 -24.05 -10.68 -4.41
C GLY A 156 -24.89 -11.48 -3.41
N ASN A 157 -24.83 -11.15 -2.12
CA ASN A 157 -25.67 -11.79 -1.09
C ASN A 157 -27.12 -11.27 -1.02
N GLY A 158 -27.42 -10.12 -1.66
CA GLY A 158 -28.77 -9.56 -1.67
C GLY A 158 -29.71 -10.22 -2.70
N GLU A 159 -29.16 -10.74 -3.80
CA GLU A 159 -29.93 -11.42 -4.85
C GLU A 159 -30.33 -12.86 -4.46
N SER A 160 -29.65 -13.49 -3.50
CA SER A 160 -29.97 -14.87 -3.05
C SER A 160 -31.03 -14.96 -1.95
N ILE A 161 -31.53 -13.84 -1.43
CA ILE A 161 -32.57 -13.80 -0.37
C ILE A 161 -33.98 -13.56 -0.94
N ASN A 162 -34.10 -13.16 -2.21
CA ASN A 162 -35.38 -12.88 -2.88
C ASN A 162 -35.72 -13.85 -4.04
N ALA A 163 -34.98 -14.95 -4.17
CA ALA A 163 -35.26 -16.05 -5.10
C ALA A 163 -35.75 -17.28 -4.31
#